data_AF-A0A9P7FUR1-F1
#
_entry.id   AF-A0A9P7FUR1-F1
#
_cell.length_a   1.000
_cell.length_b   1.000
_cell.length_c   1.000
_cell.angle_alpha   90.00
_cell.angle_beta   90.00
_cell.angle_gamma   90.00
#
_symmetry.space_group_name_H-M   'P 1'
#
loop_
_entity.id
_entity.type
_entity.pdbx_description
1 polymer ?
#
loop_
_entity_poly.entity_id
_entity_poly.type
_entity_poly.pdbx_seq_one_letter_code
_entity_poly.pdbx_strand_id
1 'polypeptide(L)' 'MVGRLQNKGANVLLADINLEAAEKAAKLINERLPNANAIAVKADVGKEQDVKDAVDKAVKEFGRLDVMVFGPH' A
#
# COMPACT_ATOMS: atom_id res chain seq x y z
N MET A 1 -6.20 8.56 9.51
CA MET A 1 -6.92 9.39 8.52
C MET A 1 -7.17 8.55 7.26
N VAL A 2 -8.20 7.68 7.27
CA VAL A 2 -8.50 6.72 6.17
C VAL A 2 -9.81 7.08 5.44
N GLY A 3 -10.59 8.03 5.96
CA GLY A 3 -11.94 8.33 5.46
C GLY A 3 -12.04 9.19 4.18
N ARG A 4 -10.95 9.67 3.58
CA ARG A 4 -11.03 10.60 2.41
C ARG A 4 -10.82 9.96 1.03
N LEU A 5 -10.49 8.67 0.95
CA LEU A 5 -10.12 8.02 -0.32
C LEU A 5 -11.31 7.39 -1.08
N GLN A 6 -12.51 7.45 -0.52
CA GLN A 6 -13.65 6.66 -1.03
C GLN A 6 -14.23 7.16 -2.37
N ASN A 7 -13.78 8.29 -2.92
CA ASN A 7 -14.45 8.94 -4.05
C ASN A 7 -13.59 9.17 -5.31
N LYS A 8 -12.33 8.73 -5.32
CA LYS A 8 -11.45 8.77 -6.49
C LYS A 8 -10.64 7.49 -6.43
N GLY A 9 -10.60 6.69 -7.50
CA GLY A 9 -9.95 5.38 -7.49
C GLY A 9 -8.58 5.43 -6.83
N ALA A 10 -8.52 4.96 -5.59
CA ALA A 10 -7.40 5.20 -4.70
C ALA A 10 -6.46 4.01 -4.79
N ASN A 11 -5.21 4.28 -5.15
CA ASN A 11 -4.17 3.28 -5.20
C ASN A 11 -3.45 3.26 -3.86
N VAL A 12 -3.56 2.13 -3.17
CA VAL A 12 -3.04 1.92 -1.84
C VAL A 12 -1.90 0.91 -1.91
N LEU A 13 -0.73 1.30 -1.40
CA LEU A 13 0.40 0.40 -1.30
C LEU A 13 0.65 0.12 0.18
N LEU A 14 0.55 -1.14 0.57
CA LEU A 14 0.89 -1.60 1.91
C LEU A 14 2.33 -2.11 1.89
N ALA A 15 3.22 -1.33 2.49
CA ALA A 15 4.62 -1.65 2.64
C ALA A 15 4.87 -2.10 4.08
N ASP A 16 5.22 -3.37 4.25
CA ASP A 16 5.50 -3.95 5.56
C ASP A 16 6.64 -4.96 5.49
N ILE A 17 7.39 -5.14 6.58
CA ILE A 17 8.39 -6.20 6.69
C ILE A 17 7.73 -7.59 6.64
N ASN A 18 6.47 -7.67 7.10
CA ASN A 18 5.66 -8.87 7.09
C ASN A 18 4.65 -8.87 5.92
N LEU A 19 5.08 -9.46 4.80
CA LEU A 19 4.28 -9.57 3.57
C LEU A 19 2.89 -10.18 3.83
N GLU A 20 2.80 -11.20 4.68
CA GLU A 20 1.54 -11.93 4.89
C GLU A 20 0.46 -11.06 5.56
N ALA A 21 0.89 -10.21 6.50
CA ALA A 21 0.00 -9.25 7.16
C ALA A 21 -0.45 -8.16 6.17
N ALA A 22 0.49 -7.65 5.37
CA ALA A 22 0.20 -6.66 4.34
C ALA A 22 -0.76 -7.21 3.26
N GLU A 23 -0.58 -8.46 2.81
CA GLU A 23 -1.46 -9.12 1.85
C GLU A 23 -2.88 -9.30 2.39
N LYS A 24 -3.04 -9.71 3.65
CA LYS A 24 -4.36 -9.81 4.30
C LYS A 24 -5.07 -8.45 4.33
N ALA A 25 -4.35 -7.40 4.69
CA ALA A 25 -4.89 -6.04 4.72
C ALA A 25 -5.23 -5.52 3.32
N ALA A 26 -4.35 -5.73 2.33
CA ALA A 26 -4.62 -5.38 0.93
C ALA A 26 -5.87 -6.08 0.39
N LYS A 27 -6.02 -7.38 0.68
CA LYS A 27 -7.18 -8.16 0.28
C LYS A 27 -8.47 -7.62 0.93
N LEU A 28 -8.43 -7.34 2.23
CA LEU A 28 -9.53 -6.69 2.96
C LEU A 28 -9.91 -5.32 2.36
N ILE A 29 -8.92 -4.52 1.96
CA ILE A 29 -9.16 -3.20 1.34
C ILE A 29 -9.82 -3.37 -0.02
N ASN A 30 -9.30 -4.26 -0.88
CA ASN A 30 -9.91 -4.54 -2.19
C ASN A 30 -11.34 -5.11 -2.05
N GLU A 31 -11.58 -5.98 -1.06
CA GLU A 31 -12.92 -6.54 -0.79
C GLU A 31 -13.90 -5.47 -0.26
N ARG A 32 -13.43 -4.56 0.60
CA ARG A 32 -14.26 -3.49 1.18
C ARG A 32 -14.49 -2.34 0.21
N LEU A 33 -13.55 -2.09 -0.69
CA LEU A 33 -13.52 -0.95 -1.59
C LEU A 33 -13.27 -1.45 -3.03
N PRO A 34 -14.33 -1.77 -3.79
CA PRO A 34 -14.19 -2.23 -5.17
C PRO A 34 -13.59 -1.16 -6.12
N ASN A 35 -13.54 0.11 -5.68
CA ASN A 35 -12.93 1.21 -6.42
C ASN A 35 -11.50 1.55 -5.94
N ALA A 36 -10.96 0.86 -4.93
CA ALA A 36 -9.59 1.03 -4.50
C ALA A 36 -8.76 -0.15 -5.02
N ASN A 37 -7.54 0.12 -5.49
CA ASN A 37 -6.58 -0.93 -5.79
C ASN A 37 -5.53 -0.95 -4.68
N ALA A 38 -5.56 -1.98 -3.86
CA ALA A 38 -4.57 -2.20 -2.82
C ALA A 38 -3.61 -3.33 -3.19
N ILE A 39 -2.30 -3.06 -3.14
CA ILE A 39 -1.26 -4.11 -3.25
C ILE A 39 -0.38 -4.13 -2.01
N ALA A 40 0.17 -5.29 -1.71
CA ALA A 40 1.11 -5.50 -0.64
C ALA A 40 2.52 -5.68 -1.21
N VAL A 41 3.49 -5.04 -0.56
CA VAL A 41 4.92 -5.15 -0.88
C VAL A 41 5.67 -5.35 0.41
N LYS A 42 6.61 -6.30 0.37
CA LYS A 42 7.56 -6.45 1.46
C LYS A 42 8.60 -5.33 1.34
N ALA A 43 8.62 -4.43 2.31
CA ALA A 43 9.62 -3.37 2.38
C ALA A 43 9.96 -3.03 3.82
N ASP A 44 11.25 -2.87 4.10
CA ASP A 44 11.76 -2.44 5.39
C ASP A 44 11.95 -0.92 5.42
N VAL A 45 11.11 -0.22 6.18
CA VAL A 45 11.17 1.25 6.30
C VAL A 45 12.41 1.75 7.03
N GLY A 46 13.14 0.87 7.72
CA GLY A 46 14.45 1.16 8.29
C GLY A 46 15.56 1.21 7.25
N LYS A 47 15.30 0.76 6.03
CA LYS A 47 16.22 0.83 4.89
C LYS A 47 15.67 1.80 3.84
N GLU A 48 16.33 2.95 3.69
CA GLU A 48 15.99 3.91 2.63
C GLU A 48 15.95 3.29 1.23
N GLN A 49 16.77 2.26 0.97
CA GLN A 49 16.78 1.54 -0.30
C GLN A 49 15.45 0.80 -0.54
N ASP A 50 14.92 0.12 0.47
CA ASP A 50 13.61 -0.56 0.41
C ASP A 50 12.47 0.45 0.24
N VAL A 51 12.55 1.59 0.92
CA VAL A 51 11.57 2.68 0.75
C VAL A 51 11.57 3.19 -0.68
N LYS A 52 12.75 3.42 -1.27
CA LYS A 52 12.86 3.81 -2.69
C LYS A 52 12.28 2.75 -3.62
N ASP A 53 12.59 1.48 -3.40
CA ASP A 53 12.10 0.37 -4.23
C ASP A 53 10.58 0.22 -4.13
N ALA A 54 10.02 0.38 -2.93
CA ALA A 54 8.58 0.35 -2.68
C ALA A 54 7.85 1.51 -3.35
N VAL A 55 8.42 2.73 -3.29
CA VAL A 55 7.88 3.90 -3.98
C VAL A 55 7.99 3.73 -5.50
N ASP A 56 9.13 3.27 -6.02
CA ASP A 56 9.32 3.02 -7.46
C ASP A 56 8.30 2.00 -7.98
N LYS A 57 8.13 0.87 -7.27
CA LYS A 57 7.09 -0.11 -7.57
C LYS A 57 5.70 0.48 -7.54
N ALA A 58 5.37 1.29 -6.53
CA ALA A 58 4.07 1.93 -6.44
C ALA A 58 3.82 2.87 -7.62
N VAL A 59 4.80 3.67 -8.00
CA VAL A 59 4.72 4.58 -9.15
C VAL A 59 4.62 3.79 -10.45
N LYS A 60 5.31 2.66 -10.57
CA LYS A 60 5.32 1.83 -11.78
C LYS A 60 4.03 1.04 -11.98
N GLU A 61 3.45 0.51 -10.90
CA GLU A 61 2.17 -0.22 -10.92
C GLU A 61 0.98 0.73 -11.05
N PHE A 62 0.97 1.84 -10.32
CA PHE A 62 -0.22 2.68 -10.19
C PHE A 62 -0.14 4.04 -10.86
N GLY A 63 1.05 4.45 -11.33
CA GLY A 63 1.31 5.80 -11.85
C GLY A 63 1.27 6.91 -10.78
N ARG A 64 0.55 6.69 -9.67
CA ARG A 64 0.41 7.61 -8.55
C ARG A 64 0.20 6.81 -7.25
N LEU A 65 1.01 7.10 -6.25
CA LEU A 65 0.86 6.60 -4.89
C LEU A 65 -0.03 7.56 -4.09
N ASP A 66 -1.20 7.11 -3.64
CA ASP A 66 -2.13 7.94 -2.87
C ASP A 66 -1.96 7.74 -1.35
N VAL A 67 -1.77 6.50 -0.88
CA VAL A 67 -1.53 6.21 0.53
C VAL A 67 -0.57 5.06 0.72
N MET A 68 0.38 5.28 1.64
CA MET A 68 1.28 4.28 2.21
C MET A 68 0.87 4.05 3.67
N VAL A 69 0.51 2.82 4.02
CA VAL A 69 0.13 2.44 5.39
C VAL A 69 1.24 1.59 5.97
N PHE A 70 1.75 2.00 7.14
CA PHE A 70 2.72 1.25 7.91
C PHE A 70 1.99 0.59 9.10
N GLY A 71 2.10 -0.74 9.22
CA GLY A 71 1.67 -1.45 10.41
C GLY A 71 2.64 -1.11 11.56
N PRO A 72 2.17 -0.70 12.75
CA PRO A 72 3.05 -0.56 13.88
C PRO A 72 3.60 -1.94 14.25
N HIS A 73 4.93 -2.06 14.25
CA HIS A 73 5.62 -2.95 15.18
C HIS A 73 5.91 -2.13 16.44
#